data_AF-B6VCE7-F1
#
_entry.id   AF-B6VCE7-F1
#
_cell.length_a   1.000
_cell.length_b   1.000
_cell.length_c   1.000
_cell.angle_alpha   90.00
_cell.angle_beta   90.00
_cell.angle_gamma   90.00
#
_symmetry.space_group_name_H-M   'P 1'
#
loop_
_entity.id
_entity.type
_entity.pdbx_description
1 polymer ?
#
loop_
_entity_poly.entity_id
_entity_poly.type
_entity_poly.pdbx_seq_one_letter_code
_entity_poly.pdbx_strand_id
1 'polypeptide(L)' 'LQHGSLFLHTHKIVAGKDYAVTANSKIVVVTAGVRQQEG' A
#
# COMPACT_ATOMS: atom_id res chain seq x y z
N LEU A 1 -14.68 -7.01 1.29
CA LEU A 1 -13.29 -6.50 1.11
C LEU A 1 -13.19 -5.11 0.45
N GLN A 2 -14.29 -4.46 0.05
CA GLN A 2 -14.23 -3.11 -0.57
C GLN A 2 -15.32 -2.15 -0.04
N HIS A 3 -15.52 -2.10 1.29
CA HIS A 3 -16.48 -1.14 1.88
C HIS A 3 -16.03 0.32 1.66
N GLY A 4 -14.71 0.58 1.72
CA GLY A 4 -14.16 1.93 1.54
C GLY A 4 -14.19 2.47 0.12
N SER A 5 -14.51 1.63 -0.86
CA SER A 5 -14.50 1.95 -2.29
C SER A 5 -15.58 2.94 -2.70
N LEU A 6 -16.69 2.96 -1.96
CA LEU A 6 -17.79 3.91 -2.16
C LEU A 6 -17.39 5.36 -1.79
N PHE A 7 -16.34 5.53 -0.97
CA PHE A 7 -15.94 6.82 -0.40
C PHE A 7 -14.72 7.46 -1.09
N LEU A 8 -14.08 6.76 -2.03
CA LEU A 8 -12.93 7.26 -2.76
C LEU A 8 -13.36 7.62 -4.19
N HIS A 9 -12.98 8.83 -4.65
CA HIS A 9 -13.20 9.25 -6.03
C HIS A 9 -12.34 8.37 -6.98
N THR A 10 -12.87 7.21 -7.36
CA THR A 10 -12.27 6.18 -8.24
C THR A 10 -10.86 5.73 -7.80
N HIS A 11 -10.82 4.83 -6.83
CA HIS A 11 -9.58 4.14 -6.42
C HIS A 11 -9.29 2.93 -7.33
N LYS A 12 -8.02 2.76 -7.72
CA LYS A 12 -7.51 1.55 -8.37
C LYS A 12 -6.60 0.82 -7.37
N ILE A 13 -6.98 -0.39 -6.97
CA ILE A 13 -6.18 -1.23 -6.07
C ILE A 13 -5.34 -2.18 -6.93
N VAL A 14 -4.02 -2.06 -6.80
CA VAL A 14 -3.04 -2.96 -7.42
C VAL A 14 -2.07 -3.46 -6.35
N ALA A 15 -1.59 -4.68 -6.50
CA ALA A 15 -0.59 -5.27 -5.62
C ALA A 15 0.43 -6.06 -6.45
N GLY A 16 1.69 -6.02 -6.03
CA GLY A 16 2.77 -6.74 -6.68
C GLY A 16 4.05 -6.67 -5.88
N LYS A 17 4.99 -7.57 -6.17
CA LYS A 17 6.32 -7.60 -5.56
C LYS A 17 7.28 -6.61 -6.22
N ASP A 18 7.05 -6.29 -7.49
CA ASP A 18 7.85 -5.34 -8.26
C ASP A 18 7.50 -3.91 -7.84
N TYR A 19 8.51 -3.07 -7.60
CA TYR A 19 8.33 -1.66 -7.28
C TYR A 19 7.63 -0.86 -8.39
N ALA A 20 7.66 -1.34 -9.64
CA ALA A 20 6.95 -0.74 -10.77
C ALA A 20 5.44 -0.52 -10.50
N VAL A 21 4.82 -1.34 -9.64
CA VAL A 21 3.39 -1.19 -9.29
C VAL A 21 3.09 0.11 -8.50
N THR A 22 4.11 0.75 -7.95
CA THR A 22 4.00 2.01 -7.19
C THR A 22 4.36 3.25 -8.02
N ALA A 23 4.72 3.08 -9.30
CA ALA A 23 5.11 4.19 -10.18
C ALA A 23 4.03 5.29 -10.21
N ASN A 24 4.46 6.56 -10.25
CA ASN A 24 3.60 7.75 -10.25
C ASN A 24 2.77 7.98 -8.97
N SER A 25 3.06 7.28 -7.87
CA SER A 25 2.44 7.59 -6.57
C SER A 25 2.95 8.95 -6.06
N LYS A 26 2.03 9.81 -5.62
CA LYS A 26 2.39 11.09 -4.96
C LYS A 26 2.98 10.87 -3.57
N ILE A 27 2.57 9.79 -2.89
CA ILE A 27 2.97 9.42 -1.54
C ILE A 27 3.17 7.91 -1.51
N VAL A 28 4.24 7.45 -0.86
CA VAL A 28 4.51 6.04 -0.57
C VAL A 28 4.68 5.89 0.93
N VAL A 29 3.94 4.95 1.54
CA VAL A 29 4.03 4.63 2.98
C VAL A 29 4.75 3.29 3.13
N VAL A 30 5.90 3.29 3.81
CA VAL A 30 6.70 2.08 4.07
C VAL A 30 6.42 1.60 5.49
N THR A 31 5.83 0.42 5.62
CA THR A 31 5.55 -0.21 6.92
C THR A 31 6.36 -1.49 7.15
N ALA A 32 7.11 -1.93 6.13
CA ALA A 32 7.97 -3.09 6.24
C ALA A 32 9.11 -2.82 7.23
N GLY A 33 9.40 -3.81 8.09
CA GLY A 33 10.45 -3.74 9.08
C GLY A 33 10.64 -5.09 9.76
N VAL A 34 11.77 -5.26 10.46
CA VAL A 34 12.01 -6.45 11.28
C VAL A 34 11.39 -6.21 12.65
N ARG A 35 10.70 -7.22 13.17
CA ARG A 35 10.17 -7.19 14.54
C ARG A 35 11.34 -7.20 15.53
N GLN A 36 11.32 -6.30 16.52
CA GLN A 36 12.23 -6.38 17.65
C GLN A 36 12.02 -7.69 18.42
N GLN A 37 13.12 -8.39 18.70
CA GLN A 37 13.12 -9.56 19.56
C GLN A 37 13.20 -9.15 21.03
N GLU A 38 12.92 -10.09 21.94
CA GLU A 38 13.07 -9.86 23.38
C GLU A 38 14.47 -9.32 23.70
N GLY A 39 14.53 -8.39 24.65
CA GLY A 39 15.77 -7.82 25.18
C GLY A 39 16.29 -8.61 26.37
#